data_AF-A0A9E4Z0M0-F1
#
_entry.id   AF-A0A9E4Z0M0-F1
#
_cell.length_a   1.000
_cell.length_b   1.000
_cell.length_c   1.000
_cell.angle_alpha   90.00
_cell.angle_beta   90.00
_cell.angle_gamma   90.00
#
_symmetry.space_group_name_H-M   'P 1'
#
loop_
_entity.id
_entity.type
_entity.pdbx_description
1 polymer ?
#
loop_
_entity_poly.entity_id
_entity_poly.type
_entity_poly.pdbx_seq_one_letter_code
_entity_poly.pdbx_strand_id
1 'polypeptide(L)'
;GSVTVYALDSSKGTLRAVQTITTLPADYTGHVSCSQIQMHPSGTHLYVGNRGHNSIASFAIDAATGLLTATGWTEVDPVPRAFSLDPTGNFLYVTGLETGNLTGFRVDQQSGALTRLETHAVGSLPMWVLITDLPG
;
A
#
# COMPACT_ATOMS: atom_id res chain seq x y z
N GLY A 1 1.96 12.66 -4.59
CA GLY A 1 0.94 11.64 -4.33
C GLY A 1 0.43 11.88 -2.94
N SER A 2 -0.84 11.57 -2.67
CA SER A 2 -1.42 11.78 -1.35
C SER A 2 -2.48 10.74 -1.07
N VAL A 3 -2.77 10.56 0.22
CA VAL A 3 -3.92 9.83 0.73
C VAL A 3 -4.79 10.79 1.54
N THR A 4 -6.10 10.68 1.37
CA THR A 4 -7.08 11.52 2.08
C THR A 4 -8.01 10.63 2.89
N VAL A 5 -8.09 10.93 4.19
CA VAL A 5 -9.03 10.31 5.12
C VAL A 5 -10.35 11.06 5.04
N TYR A 6 -11.46 10.32 4.95
CA TYR A 6 -12.81 10.86 4.97
C TYR A 6 -13.60 10.30 6.15
N ALA A 7 -14.30 11.16 6.87
CA ALA A 7 -15.34 10.75 7.81
C ALA A 7 -16.64 10.49 7.04
N LEU A 8 -17.23 9.31 7.24
CA LEU A 8 -18.53 8.93 6.69
C LEU A 8 -19.64 9.24 7.71
N ASP A 9 -20.59 10.08 7.32
CA ASP A 9 -21.90 10.15 7.99
C ASP A 9 -22.81 9.08 7.37
N SER A 10 -22.92 7.93 8.03
CA SER A 10 -23.71 6.79 7.54
C SER A 10 -25.21 7.05 7.52
N SER A 11 -25.70 8.01 8.33
CA SER A 11 -27.12 8.37 8.34
C SER A 11 -27.52 9.20 7.12
N LYS A 12 -26.57 9.95 6.56
CA LYS A 12 -26.79 10.83 5.39
C LYS A 12 -26.10 10.35 4.12
N GLY A 13 -25.23 9.36 4.21
CA GLY A 13 -24.40 8.89 3.10
C GLY A 13 -23.40 9.94 2.59
N THR A 14 -22.92 10.84 3.47
CA THR A 14 -22.01 11.92 3.07
C THR A 14 -20.59 11.68 3.56
N LEU A 15 -19.60 12.16 2.79
CA LEU A 15 -18.19 12.11 3.13
C LEU A 15 -17.66 13.51 3.42
N ARG A 16 -16.84 13.64 4.46
CA ARG A 16 -16.11 14.87 4.78
C ARG A 16 -14.62 14.57 4.91
N ALA A 17 -13.79 15.26 4.13
CA ALA A 17 -12.34 15.14 4.25
C ALA A 17 -11.90 15.60 5.65
N VAL A 18 -11.10 14.79 6.34
CA VAL A 18 -10.56 15.10 7.68
C VAL A 18 -9.05 15.30 7.68
N GLN A 19 -8.34 14.65 6.76
CA GLN A 19 -6.89 14.72 6.65
C GLN A 19 -6.48 14.42 5.22
N THR A 20 -5.50 15.14 4.70
CA THR A 20 -4.75 14.77 3.49
C THR A 20 -3.27 14.79 3.84
N ILE A 21 -2.58 13.68 3.60
CA ILE A 21 -1.15 13.53 3.86
C ILE A 21 -0.43 13.02 2.62
N THR A 22 0.81 13.46 2.42
CA THR A 22 1.65 13.04 1.29
C THR A 22 2.03 11.56 1.40
N THR A 23 2.12 10.88 0.25
CA THR A 23 2.67 9.52 0.14
C THR A 23 4.16 9.53 -0.23
N LEU A 24 4.79 10.69 -0.25
CA LEU A 24 6.17 10.89 -0.71
C LEU A 24 7.04 11.51 0.38
N PRO A 25 8.36 11.24 0.35
CA PRO A 25 9.35 12.04 1.05
C PRO A 25 9.24 13.53 0.69
N ALA A 26 9.59 14.41 1.63
CA ALA A 26 9.44 15.86 1.46
C ALA A 26 10.34 16.45 0.35
N ASP A 27 11.43 15.77 0.03
CA ASP A 27 12.44 16.16 -0.96
C ASP A 27 12.21 15.56 -2.35
N TYR A 28 11.22 14.67 -2.51
CA TYR A 28 10.92 14.09 -3.83
C TYR A 28 10.15 15.09 -4.72
N THR A 29 10.79 15.53 -5.80
CA THR A 29 10.23 16.49 -6.76
C THR A 29 9.79 15.86 -8.09
N GLY A 30 10.00 14.55 -8.26
CA GLY A 30 9.64 13.84 -9.48
C GLY A 30 8.13 13.73 -9.67
N HIS A 31 7.72 13.42 -10.90
CA HIS A 31 6.31 13.06 -11.14
C HIS A 31 5.97 11.78 -10.39
N VAL A 32 4.75 11.74 -9.83
CA VAL A 32 4.21 10.54 -9.21
C VAL A 32 2.74 10.38 -9.56
N SER A 33 2.31 9.13 -9.70
CA SER A 33 0.90 8.76 -9.69
C SER A 33 0.69 7.58 -8.75
N CYS A 34 -0.17 7.72 -7.75
CA CYS A 34 -0.51 6.62 -6.86
C CYS A 34 -1.16 5.47 -7.66
N SER A 35 -1.02 4.24 -7.17
CA SER A 35 -1.63 3.04 -7.77
C SER A 35 -2.74 2.48 -6.86
N GLN A 36 -2.44 1.44 -6.10
CA GLN A 36 -3.37 0.81 -5.16
C GLN A 36 -3.17 1.33 -3.73
N ILE A 37 -4.20 1.09 -2.92
CA ILE A 37 -4.24 1.33 -1.48
C ILE A 37 -4.76 0.05 -0.82
N GLN A 38 -4.09 -0.41 0.23
CA GLN A 38 -4.49 -1.61 0.99
C GLN A 38 -4.36 -1.33 2.47
N MET A 39 -5.30 -1.82 3.27
CA MET A 39 -5.26 -1.74 4.72
C MET A 39 -4.90 -3.11 5.28
N HIS A 40 -4.04 -3.14 6.31
CA HIS A 40 -3.79 -4.37 7.05
C HIS A 40 -5.09 -4.89 7.70
N PRO A 41 -5.34 -6.21 7.73
CA PRO A 41 -6.57 -6.76 8.30
C PRO A 41 -6.88 -6.35 9.75
N SER A 42 -5.85 -6.02 10.54
CA SER A 42 -6.00 -5.47 11.90
C SER A 42 -6.57 -4.05 11.95
N GLY A 43 -6.60 -3.32 10.83
CA GLY A 43 -6.98 -1.92 10.77
C GLY A 43 -5.95 -0.93 11.31
N THR A 44 -4.71 -1.36 11.59
CA THR A 44 -3.69 -0.52 12.24
C THR A 44 -2.68 0.08 11.26
N HIS A 45 -2.57 -0.45 10.04
CA HIS A 45 -1.61 0.00 9.03
C HIS A 45 -2.25 0.15 7.65
N LEU A 46 -1.77 1.11 6.87
CA LEU A 46 -2.20 1.39 5.50
C LEU A 46 -0.99 1.46 4.58
N TYR A 47 -1.12 0.93 3.38
CA TYR A 47 -0.09 0.89 2.35
C TYR A 47 -0.59 1.54 1.06
N VAL A 48 0.25 2.34 0.41
CA VAL A 48 -0.08 3.03 -0.85
C VAL A 48 1.07 2.90 -1.84
N GLY A 49 0.79 2.42 -3.05
CA GLY A 49 1.79 2.33 -4.11
C GLY A 49 2.02 3.66 -4.83
N ASN A 50 3.29 4.00 -5.08
CA ASN A 50 3.70 5.21 -5.81
C ASN A 50 4.42 4.84 -7.11
N ARG A 51 3.84 5.14 -8.27
CA ARG A 51 4.51 5.05 -9.58
C ARG A 51 5.33 6.31 -9.83
N GLY A 52 6.61 6.17 -10.14
CA GLY A 52 7.57 7.29 -10.23
C GLY A 52 8.59 7.20 -9.11
N HIS A 53 8.15 7.38 -7.85
CA HIS A 53 9.01 7.14 -6.68
C HIS A 53 9.34 5.65 -6.47
N ASN A 54 8.56 4.75 -7.09
CA ASN A 54 8.76 3.30 -7.08
C ASN A 54 8.84 2.74 -5.65
N SER A 55 7.81 3.05 -4.86
CA SER A 55 7.74 2.66 -3.46
C SER A 55 6.34 2.21 -3.06
N ILE A 56 6.27 1.43 -1.98
CA ILE A 56 5.08 1.35 -1.13
C ILE A 56 5.28 2.32 0.05
N ALA A 57 4.42 3.33 0.16
CA ALA A 57 4.34 4.20 1.34
C ALA A 57 3.51 3.53 2.42
N SER A 58 3.99 3.57 3.66
CA SER A 58 3.33 2.97 4.83
C SER A 58 2.86 4.05 5.81
N PHE A 59 1.70 3.81 6.41
CA PHE A 59 1.12 4.67 7.43
C PHE A 59 0.60 3.85 8.62
N ALA A 60 0.78 4.36 9.83
CA ALA A 60 0.06 3.91 11.01
C ALA A 60 -1.30 4.62 11.08
N ILE A 61 -2.31 3.90 11.57
CA ILE A 61 -3.67 4.40 11.75
C ILE A 61 -3.93 4.57 13.25
N ASP A 62 -4.29 5.78 13.66
CA ASP A 62 -4.76 6.03 15.02
C ASP A 62 -6.15 5.41 15.21
N ALA A 63 -6.29 4.47 16.14
CA ALA A 63 -7.52 3.70 16.33
C ALA A 63 -8.71 4.54 16.83
N ALA A 64 -8.45 5.68 17.50
CA ALA A 64 -9.51 6.52 18.05
C ALA A 64 -10.08 7.50 17.00
N THR A 65 -9.24 7.97 16.08
CA THR A 65 -9.56 9.07 15.16
C THR A 65 -9.56 8.65 13.69
N GLY A 66 -8.94 7.53 13.35
CA GLY A 66 -8.71 7.08 11.97
C GLY A 66 -7.66 7.89 11.22
N LEU A 67 -6.95 8.80 11.90
CA LEU A 67 -5.94 9.65 11.28
C LEU A 67 -4.66 8.86 11.00
N LEU A 68 -3.98 9.24 9.92
CA LEU A 68 -2.78 8.59 9.41
C LEU A 68 -1.52 9.32 9.86
N THR A 69 -0.49 8.54 10.21
CA THR A 69 0.89 9.01 10.40
C THR A 69 1.81 8.23 9.47
N ALA A 70 2.58 8.92 8.62
CA ALA A 70 3.54 8.25 7.75
C ALA A 70 4.63 7.54 8.57
N THR A 71 4.87 6.27 8.28
CA THR A 71 5.88 5.44 9.00
C THR A 71 7.09 5.11 8.14
N GLY A 72 6.99 5.27 6.82
CA GLY A 72 8.13 5.14 5.92
C GLY A 72 7.74 4.77 4.50
N TRP A 73 8.77 4.39 3.73
CA TRP A 73 8.65 4.01 2.33
C TRP A 73 9.54 2.78 2.09
N THR A 74 8.99 1.78 1.43
CA THR A 74 9.74 0.60 1.00
C THR A 74 9.94 0.67 -0.50
N GLU A 75 11.20 0.62 -0.95
CA GLU A 75 11.55 0.56 -2.37
C GLU A 75 11.05 -0.75 -2.99
N VAL A 76 10.49 -0.66 -4.19
CA VAL A 76 9.96 -1.80 -4.95
C VAL A 76 10.32 -1.65 -6.42
N ASP A 77 10.11 -2.72 -7.18
CA ASP A 77 10.35 -2.69 -8.62
C ASP A 77 9.55 -1.56 -9.31
N PRO A 78 10.10 -0.96 -10.39
CA PRO A 78 9.50 0.19 -11.06
C PRO A 78 8.05 0.01 -11.50
N VAL A 79 7.29 1.10 -11.34
CA VAL A 79 5.86 1.19 -11.65
C VAL A 79 5.07 0.11 -10.90
N PRO A 80 4.99 0.18 -9.55
CA PRO A 80 4.24 -0.76 -8.74
C PRO A 80 2.74 -0.59 -8.98
N ARG A 81 2.21 -1.24 -10.03
CA ARG A 81 0.83 -1.04 -10.49
C ARG A 81 -0.16 -1.76 -9.60
N ALA A 82 0.17 -2.95 -9.14
CA ALA A 82 -0.69 -3.74 -8.28
C ALA A 82 0.09 -4.36 -7.12
N PHE A 83 -0.57 -4.46 -5.98
CA PHE A 83 -0.13 -5.24 -4.84
C PHE A 83 -1.32 -5.70 -4.01
N SER A 84 -1.12 -6.76 -3.25
CA SER A 84 -2.14 -7.31 -2.35
C SER A 84 -1.49 -7.71 -1.04
N LEU A 85 -2.24 -7.54 0.05
CA LEU A 85 -1.95 -8.14 1.35
C LEU A 85 -2.66 -9.49 1.42
N ASP A 86 -1.99 -10.49 1.98
CA ASP A 86 -2.66 -11.76 2.24
C ASP A 86 -3.74 -11.59 3.34
N PRO A 87 -4.75 -12.47 3.41
CA PRO A 87 -5.85 -12.35 4.37
C PRO A 87 -5.41 -12.34 5.85
N THR A 88 -4.26 -12.94 6.16
CA THR A 88 -3.71 -12.94 7.52
C THR A 88 -2.88 -11.69 7.82
N GLY A 89 -2.53 -10.90 6.80
CA GLY A 89 -1.75 -9.67 6.92
C GLY A 89 -0.25 -9.89 7.13
N ASN A 90 0.24 -11.12 7.07
CA ASN A 90 1.64 -11.47 7.29
C ASN A 90 2.55 -11.15 6.09
N PHE A 91 1.97 -11.06 4.90
CA PHE A 91 2.68 -10.93 3.64
C PHE A 91 2.02 -9.91 2.70
N LEU A 92 2.86 -9.16 1.98
CA LEU A 92 2.48 -8.26 0.92
C LEU A 92 3.19 -8.68 -0.37
N TYR A 93 2.46 -8.75 -1.48
CA TYR A 93 3.02 -9.07 -2.79
C TYR A 93 2.74 -7.93 -3.74
N VAL A 94 3.80 -7.41 -4.39
CA VAL A 94 3.73 -6.26 -5.30
C VAL A 94 4.35 -6.60 -6.64
N THR A 95 3.73 -6.15 -7.72
CA THR A 95 4.23 -6.33 -9.07
C THR A 95 4.95 -5.09 -9.58
N GLY A 96 6.13 -5.28 -10.17
CA GLY A 96 6.79 -4.26 -10.99
C GLY A 96 6.32 -4.38 -12.43
N LEU A 97 5.56 -3.40 -12.92
CA LEU A 97 5.00 -3.48 -14.26
C LEU A 97 6.07 -3.48 -15.35
N GLU A 98 7.12 -2.66 -15.19
CA GLU A 98 8.19 -2.56 -16.18
C GLU A 98 9.12 -3.77 -16.16
N THR A 99 9.32 -4.37 -14.98
CA THR A 99 10.23 -5.52 -14.81
C THR A 99 9.57 -6.85 -15.09
N GLY A 100 8.23 -6.94 -14.97
CA GLY A 100 7.53 -8.22 -15.08
C GLY A 100 7.69 -9.12 -13.86
N ASN A 101 8.07 -8.54 -12.73
CA ASN A 101 8.34 -9.27 -11.49
C ASN A 101 7.19 -9.15 -10.49
N LEU A 102 7.04 -10.18 -9.66
CA LEU A 102 6.29 -10.18 -8.41
C LEU A 102 7.30 -10.31 -7.26
N THR A 103 7.31 -9.34 -6.34
CA THR A 103 8.15 -9.40 -5.14
C THR A 103 7.29 -9.56 -3.90
N GLY A 104 7.64 -10.53 -3.07
CA GLY A 104 7.03 -10.76 -1.76
C GLY A 104 7.73 -9.97 -0.66
N PHE A 105 6.97 -9.59 0.36
CA PHE A 105 7.44 -8.90 1.56
C PHE A 105 6.80 -9.52 2.79
N ARG A 106 7.57 -9.67 3.88
CA ARG A 106 7.02 -9.94 5.21
C ARG A 106 6.59 -8.63 5.86
N VAL A 107 5.41 -8.63 6.46
CA VAL A 107 4.87 -7.50 7.21
C VAL A 107 5.20 -7.68 8.69
N ASP A 108 5.92 -6.72 9.28
CA ASP A 108 6.06 -6.62 10.72
C ASP A 108 4.72 -6.23 11.36
N GLN A 109 4.20 -7.08 12.24
CA GLN A 109 2.84 -6.95 12.74
C GLN A 109 2.65 -5.74 13.67
N GLN A 110 3.72 -5.28 14.31
CA GLN A 110 3.69 -4.16 15.25
C GLN A 110 3.88 -2.82 14.55
N SER A 111 4.83 -2.73 13.63
CA SER A 111 5.24 -1.48 12.98
C SER A 111 4.70 -1.30 11.56
N GLY A 112 4.22 -2.36 10.91
CA GLY A 112 3.83 -2.36 9.50
C GLY A 112 5.02 -2.23 8.54
N ALA A 113 6.26 -2.39 9.02
CA ALA A 113 7.44 -2.36 8.17
C ALA A 113 7.47 -3.56 7.23
N LEU A 114 7.93 -3.35 5.98
CA LEU A 114 8.02 -4.39 4.97
C LEU A 114 9.47 -4.87 4.84
N THR A 115 9.68 -6.17 4.99
CA THR A 115 10.98 -6.79 4.74
C THR A 115 10.92 -7.60 3.45
N ARG A 116 11.76 -7.26 2.46
CA ARG A 116 11.79 -7.95 1.16
C ARG A 116 12.10 -9.44 1.34
N LEU A 117 11.35 -10.26 0.63
CA LEU A 117 11.56 -11.71 0.52
C LEU A 117 12.07 -12.03 -0.89
N GLU A 118 11.47 -13.01 -1.54
CA GLU A 118 11.81 -13.45 -2.89
C GLU A 118 11.11 -12.63 -3.98
N THR A 119 11.71 -12.65 -5.16
CA THR A 119 11.18 -12.05 -6.38
C THR A 119 11.06 -13.14 -7.45
N HIS A 120 9.91 -13.20 -8.11
CA HIS A 120 9.61 -14.15 -9.19
C HIS A 120 9.24 -13.40 -10.47
N ALA A 121 9.75 -13.87 -11.61
CA ALA A 121 9.28 -13.39 -12.90
C ALA A 121 7.88 -13.96 -13.19
N VAL A 122 6.93 -13.11 -13.55
CA VAL A 122 5.52 -13.49 -13.78
C VAL A 122 5.01 -13.14 -15.19
N GLY A 123 5.90 -12.65 -16.05
CA GLY A 123 5.58 -12.27 -17.42
C GLY A 123 5.52 -10.75 -17.61
N SER A 124 5.14 -10.30 -18.81
CA SER A 124 5.16 -8.89 -19.15
C SER A 124 3.96 -8.13 -18.56
N LEU A 125 4.21 -6.90 -18.12
CA LEU A 125 3.20 -5.92 -17.71
C LEU A 125 2.15 -6.45 -16.71
N PRO A 126 2.54 -7.07 -15.58
CA PRO A 126 1.59 -7.56 -14.58
C PRO A 126 0.72 -6.42 -14.01
N MET A 127 -0.61 -6.59 -14.07
CA MET A 127 -1.57 -5.52 -13.76
C MET A 127 -2.42 -5.76 -12.50
N TRP A 128 -2.46 -6.97 -11.95
CA TRP A 128 -3.31 -7.29 -10.80
C TRP A 128 -2.72 -8.42 -9.95
N VAL A 129 -2.97 -8.36 -8.64
CA VAL A 129 -2.64 -9.41 -7.67
C VAL A 129 -3.88 -9.63 -6.81
N LEU A 130 -4.30 -10.89 -6.68
CA LEU A 130 -5.37 -11.32 -5.78
C LEU A 130 -4.83 -12.51 -4.97
N ILE A 131 -5.06 -12.48 -3.67
CA ILE A 131 -4.76 -13.59 -2.77
C ILE A 131 -6.09 -14.06 -2.21
N THR A 132 -6.34 -15.36 -2.29
CA THR A 132 -7.54 -16.00 -1.79
C THR A 132 -7.17 -17.30 -1.11
N ASP A 133 -7.87 -17.61 -0.04
CA ASP A 133 -7.88 -18.97 0.48
C ASP A 133 -8.78 -19.82 -0.43
N LEU A 134 -8.31 -21.01 -0.77
CA LEU A 134 -9.13 -21.99 -1.48
C LEU A 134 -9.84 -22.86 -0.45
N PRO A 135 -11.14 -23.14 -0.62
CA PRO A 135 -11.81 -24.14 0.21
C PRO A 135 -11.12 -25.49 0.00
N GLY A 136 -10.62 -26.06 1.10
CA GLY A 136 -10.16 -27.44 1.20
C GLY A 136 -11.29 -28.38 1.64
#